data_AF-A0A6N7Z672-F1
#
_entry.id   AF-A0A6N7Z672-F1
#
_cell.length_a   1.000
_cell.length_b   1.000
_cell.length_c   1.000
_cell.angle_alpha   90.00
_cell.angle_beta   90.00
_cell.angle_gamma   90.00
#
_symmetry.space_group_name_H-M   'P 1'
#
loop_
_entity.id
_entity.type
_entity.pdbx_description
1 polymer ?
#
loop_
_entity_poly.entity_id
_entity_poly.type
_entity_poly.pdbx_seq_one_letter_code
_entity_poly.pdbx_strand_id
1 'polypeptide(L)' 'MATLLDYCSLVRSKNAGPFTLTFDFLCHDEDTYHALVALDALNVDLFATMFHTDPGNVRVV' A
#
# COMPACT_ATOMS: atom_id res chain seq x y z
N MET A 1 -8.24 15.86 -6.54
CA MET A 1 -7.53 14.56 -6.66
C MET A 1 -7.61 13.92 -5.29
N ALA A 2 -8.11 12.70 -5.18
CA ALA A 2 -8.15 12.01 -3.89
C ALA A 2 -6.73 11.61 -3.47
N THR A 3 -6.48 11.65 -2.18
CA THR A 3 -5.24 11.25 -1.51
C THR A 3 -5.49 9.97 -0.72
N LEU A 4 -4.42 9.26 -0.35
CA LEU A 4 -4.56 8.08 0.51
C LEU A 4 -5.22 8.39 1.86
N LEU A 5 -5.03 9.60 2.39
CA LEU A 5 -5.65 10.02 3.65
C LEU A 5 -7.14 10.35 3.54
N ASP A 6 -7.70 10.37 2.32
CA ASP A 6 -9.15 10.42 2.13
C ASP A 6 -9.80 9.03 2.32
N TYR A 7 -9.01 7.95 2.26
CA TYR A 7 -9.45 6.57 2.48
C TYR A 7 -8.91 5.97 3.79
N CYS A 8 -7.74 6.40 4.23
CA CYS A 8 -7.00 5.82 5.35
C CYS A 8 -6.87 6.77 6.54
N SER A 9 -7.15 6.25 7.72
CA SER A 9 -6.86 6.90 9.01
C SER A 9 -5.37 6.95 9.33
N LEU A 10 -4.60 5.98 8.82
CA LEU A 10 -3.17 5.88 9.03
C LEU A 10 -2.50 5.16 7.86
N VAL A 11 -1.41 5.73 7.39
CA VAL A 11 -0.47 5.08 6.47
C VAL A 11 0.90 5.07 7.14
N ARG A 12 1.50 3.89 7.30
CA ARG A 12 2.82 3.77 7.94
C ARG A 12 3.68 2.72 7.28
N SER A 13 4.99 2.93 7.34
CA SER A 13 5.99 1.90 7.07
C SER A 13 6.45 1.24 8.37
N LYS A 14 6.87 -0.03 8.29
CA LYS A 14 7.51 -0.72 9.39
C LYS A 14 8.59 -1.67 8.87
N ASN A 15 9.75 -1.68 9.55
CA ASN A 15 10.77 -2.70 9.33
C ASN A 15 10.22 -4.07 9.79
N ALA A 16 10.21 -5.04 8.88
CA ALA A 16 9.72 -6.41 9.10
C ALA A 16 10.86 -7.43 8.96
N GLY A 17 12.03 -7.08 9.48
CA GLY A 17 13.25 -7.89 9.42
C GLY A 17 14.34 -7.22 8.57
N PRO A 18 15.52 -7.85 8.49
CA PRO A 18 16.69 -7.25 7.84
C PRO A 18 16.52 -7.02 6.32
N PHE A 19 15.58 -7.70 5.68
CA PHE A 19 15.40 -7.69 4.21
C PHE A 19 14.00 -7.27 3.76
N THR A 20 13.10 -6.92 4.69
CA THR A 20 11.69 -6.67 4.37
C THR A 20 11.21 -5.38 5.03
N LEU A 21 10.62 -4.50 4.23
CA LEU A 21 9.87 -3.33 4.68
C LEU A 21 8.39 -3.56 4.35
N THR A 22 7.51 -3.35 5.31
CA THR A 22 6.06 -3.47 5.10
C THR A 22 5.39 -2.12 5.23
N PHE A 23 4.26 -1.96 4.54
CA PHE A 23 3.41 -0.78 4.65
C PHE A 23 2.02 -1.21 5.07
N ASP A 24 1.47 -0.52 6.08
CA ASP A 24 0.11 -0.72 6.52
C ASP A 24 -0.74 0.49 6.09
N PHE A 25 -1.86 0.22 5.44
CA PHE A 25 -2.87 1.21 5.02
C PHE A 25 -4.16 0.94 5.78
N LEU A 26 -4.37 1.66 6.88
CA LEU A 26 -5.52 1.44 7.76
C LEU A 26 -6.69 2.30 7.27
N CYS A 27 -7.61 1.68 6.52
CA CYS A 27 -8.83 2.34 6.03
C CYS A 27 -9.73 2.80 7.18
N HIS A 28 -10.56 3.81 6.94
CA HIS A 28 -11.49 4.34 7.94
C HIS A 28 -12.53 3.29 8.35
N ASP A 29 -12.97 2.50 7.38
CA ASP A 29 -14.03 1.51 7.48
C ASP A 29 -13.94 0.50 6.32
N GLU A 30 -14.88 -0.44 6.27
CA GLU A 30 -14.94 -1.46 5.24
C GLU A 30 -15.27 -0.89 3.85
N ASP A 31 -16.15 0.11 3.76
CA ASP A 31 -16.54 0.73 2.49
C ASP A 31 -15.35 1.46 1.84
N THR A 32 -14.57 2.20 2.63
CA THR A 32 -13.34 2.85 2.16
C THR A 32 -12.26 1.85 1.78
N TYR A 33 -12.17 0.70 2.47
CA TYR A 33 -11.29 -0.39 2.07
C TYR A 33 -11.64 -0.95 0.70
N HIS A 34 -12.91 -1.33 0.48
CA HIS A 34 -13.36 -1.87 -0.80
C HIS A 34 -13.20 -0.86 -1.93
N ALA A 35 -13.47 0.43 -1.66
CA ALA A 35 -13.23 1.50 -2.61
C ALA A 35 -11.75 1.63 -2.97
N LEU A 36 -10.83 1.59 -1.99
CA LEU A 36 -9.39 1.68 -2.23
C LEU A 36 -8.85 0.48 -3.01
N VAL A 37 -9.31 -0.73 -2.70
CA VAL A 37 -8.95 -1.95 -3.44
C VAL A 37 -9.46 -1.89 -4.88
N ALA A 38 -10.69 -1.42 -5.10
CA ALA A 38 -11.28 -1.32 -6.44
C ALA A 38 -10.56 -0.30 -7.35
N LEU A 39 -9.84 0.67 -6.79
CA LEU A 39 -9.02 1.59 -7.56
C LEU A 39 -7.78 0.92 -8.17
N ASP A 40 -7.36 -0.23 -7.64
CA ASP A 40 -6.13 -0.95 -8.01
C ASP A 40 -4.88 -0.04 -8.02
N ALA A 41 -4.91 1.01 -7.20
CA ALA A 41 -3.86 2.02 -7.18
C ALA A 41 -2.63 1.53 -6.40
N LEU A 42 -2.81 0.66 -5.41
CA LEU A 42 -1.76 0.10 -4.56
C LEU A 42 -1.33 -1.28 -5.06
N ASN A 43 -0.75 -1.34 -6.26
CA ASN A 43 -0.36 -2.59 -6.92
C ASN A 43 1.17 -2.81 -6.93
N VAL A 44 1.57 -4.00 -7.38
CA VAL A 44 2.98 -4.44 -7.43
C VAL A 44 3.85 -3.48 -8.26
N ASP A 45 3.37 -3.05 -9.43
CA ASP A 45 4.13 -2.21 -10.35
C ASP A 45 4.39 -0.81 -9.77
N LEU A 46 3.41 -0.24 -9.06
CA LEU A 46 3.58 1.03 -8.36
C LEU A 46 4.77 0.95 -7.39
N PHE A 47 4.75 -0.04 -6.49
CA PHE A 47 5.76 -0.16 -5.45
C PHE A 47 7.13 -0.56 -6.02
N ALA A 48 7.17 -1.45 -7.02
CA ALA A 48 8.40 -1.82 -7.70
C ALA A 48 9.09 -0.59 -8.31
N THR A 49 8.29 0.28 -8.95
CA THR A 49 8.76 1.54 -9.54
C THR A 49 9.23 2.52 -8.46
N MET A 50 8.43 2.75 -7.41
CA MET A 50 8.76 3.70 -6.34
C MET A 50 10.02 3.35 -5.57
N PHE A 51 10.25 2.05 -5.34
CA PHE A 51 11.39 1.57 -4.56
C PHE A 51 12.55 1.05 -5.42
N HIS A 52 12.47 1.23 -6.75
CA HIS A 52 13.50 0.81 -7.70
C HIS A 52 13.94 -0.65 -7.50
N THR A 53 12.98 -1.55 -7.34
CA THR A 53 13.21 -2.98 -7.08
C THR A 53 12.51 -3.86 -8.12
N ASP A 54 12.89 -5.13 -8.16
CA ASP A 54 12.23 -6.13 -9.00
C ASP A 54 10.77 -6.36 -8.53
N PRO A 55 9.77 -6.41 -9.43
CA PRO A 55 8.38 -6.72 -9.07
C PRO A 55 8.20 -8.01 -8.28
N GLY A 56 9.04 -9.02 -8.52
CA GLY A 56 9.04 -10.29 -7.78
C GLY A 56 9.45 -10.15 -6.30
N ASN A 57 10.02 -9.01 -5.90
CA ASN A 57 10.32 -8.70 -4.50
C ASN A 57 9.20 -7.92 -3.80
N VAL A 58 8.13 -7.56 -4.51
CA VAL A 58 6.98 -6.82 -3.97
C VAL A 58 5.82 -7.77 -3.75
N ARG A 59 5.15 -7.62 -2.60
CA ARG A 59 3.94 -8.37 -2.29
C ARG A 59 2.86 -7.42 -1.75
N VAL A 60 1.74 -7.36 -2.46
CA VAL A 60 0.49 -6.74 -1.98
C VAL A 60 -0.40 -7.88 -1.47
N VAL A 61 -0.95 -7.70 -0.26
CA VAL A 61 -1.73 -8.73 0.46
C VAL A 61 -3.10 -8.18 0.83
#